data_AF-A0AA43CPT7-F1
#
_entry.id   AF-A0AA43CPT7-F1
#
_cell.length_a   1.000
_cell.length_b   1.000
_cell.length_c   1.000
_cell.angle_alpha   90.00
_cell.angle_beta   90.00
_cell.angle_gamma   90.00
#
_symmetry.space_group_name_H-M   'P 1'
#
loop_
_entity.id
_entity.type
_entity.pdbx_description
1 polymer ?
#
loop_
_entity_poly.entity_id
_entity_poly.type
_entity_poly.pdbx_seq_one_letter_code
_entity_poly.pdbx_strand_id
1 'polypeptide(L)'
;MDVKTVGLVVAAAIAIVSVVFAVAIIVTQNKVQVPPPRPAASSDTAASPLVDLSSMSPRQAADRLFNRVMMASEQGNVAEALQFAPMAVQAYESLGTLDADGRYHLGMIHTLTGDFAKAREQIGVIKQSVPDHLLGFTLEHAIAEQTGDAEAAARASAAFTAAYDSEIAADRREYGDHRTTIERFRAAAEAGTTKSD
;
A
#
# COMPACT_ATOMS: atom_id res chain seq x y z
N MET A 1 -15.70 -48.37 -3.08
CA MET A 1 -16.04 -48.66 -1.68
C MET A 1 -14.75 -48.77 -0.87
N ASP A 2 -14.32 -47.80 -0.07
CA ASP A 2 -14.13 -46.36 -0.27
C ASP A 2 -13.06 -45.94 0.77
N VAL A 3 -11.90 -45.46 0.29
CA VAL A 3 -10.79 -44.97 1.12
C VAL A 3 -10.89 -43.44 1.18
N LYS A 4 -11.97 -42.95 1.78
CA LYS A 4 -12.23 -41.50 1.92
C LYS A 4 -12.77 -41.16 3.30
N THR A 5 -12.06 -41.57 4.35
CA THR A 5 -12.21 -40.95 5.66
C THR A 5 -10.91 -41.14 6.41
N VAL A 6 -10.38 -40.05 6.98
CA VAL A 6 -9.10 -39.94 7.71
C VAL A 6 -7.89 -39.63 6.84
N GLY A 7 -7.59 -38.33 6.70
CA GLY A 7 -6.33 -37.84 6.15
C GLY A 7 -6.39 -36.36 5.79
N LEU A 8 -5.89 -35.52 6.70
CA LEU A 8 -5.60 -34.09 6.54
C LEU A 8 -6.77 -33.10 6.67
N VAL A 9 -7.10 -32.82 7.93
CA VAL A 9 -7.34 -31.45 8.40
C VAL A 9 -6.07 -30.62 8.12
N VAL A 10 -6.25 -29.33 7.82
CA VAL A 10 -5.23 -28.29 7.50
C VAL A 10 -5.00 -28.05 6.00
N ALA A 11 -5.88 -27.22 5.43
CA ALA A 11 -5.51 -26.21 4.43
C ALA A 11 -6.65 -25.17 4.32
N ALA A 12 -6.89 -24.43 5.40
CA ALA A 12 -7.81 -23.30 5.42
C ALA A 12 -7.11 -22.10 6.09
N ALA A 13 -6.15 -21.51 5.37
CA ALA A 13 -5.57 -20.19 5.59
C ALA A 13 -4.80 -19.91 4.28
N ILE A 14 -4.97 -18.84 3.53
CA ILE A 14 -5.10 -17.43 3.90
C ILE A 14 -5.87 -16.78 2.74
N ALA A 15 -7.03 -16.21 3.03
CA ALA A 15 -7.68 -15.22 2.19
C ALA A 15 -8.55 -14.38 3.13
N ILE A 16 -8.65 -13.09 2.85
CA ILE A 16 -9.19 -12.02 3.72
C ILE A 16 -8.05 -11.47 4.61
N VAL A 17 -7.14 -10.62 4.13
CA VAL A 17 -7.34 -9.40 3.34
C VAL A 17 -6.29 -9.34 2.22
N SER A 18 -6.72 -9.63 1.00
CA SER A 18 -5.91 -9.44 -0.21
C SER A 18 -6.66 -8.48 -1.12
N VAL A 19 -6.33 -7.20 -1.03
CA VAL A 19 -6.55 -6.25 -2.16
C VAL A 19 -5.20 -5.72 -2.67
N VAL A 20 -4.06 -6.28 -2.23
CA VAL A 20 -2.73 -5.91 -2.75
C VAL A 20 -1.88 -7.11 -3.18
N PHE A 21 -2.36 -8.35 -3.04
CA PHE A 21 -1.59 -9.55 -3.38
C PHE A 21 -1.96 -10.15 -4.74
N ALA A 22 -1.32 -9.67 -5.80
CA ALA A 22 -1.26 -10.39 -7.06
C ALA A 22 0.13 -10.29 -7.71
N VAL A 23 1.20 -10.45 -6.92
CA VAL A 23 2.54 -10.70 -7.48
C VAL A 23 3.25 -11.73 -6.58
N ALA A 24 3.75 -12.79 -7.21
CA ALA A 24 4.87 -13.63 -6.78
C ALA A 24 4.67 -15.10 -6.32
N ILE A 25 3.57 -15.81 -6.63
CA ILE A 25 3.62 -17.31 -6.59
C ILE A 25 2.79 -17.96 -7.72
N ILE A 26 3.16 -17.76 -8.99
CA ILE A 26 2.91 -18.75 -10.06
C ILE A 26 4.08 -18.73 -11.05
N VAL A 27 5.26 -19.13 -10.59
CA VAL A 27 6.36 -19.51 -11.48
C VAL A 27 6.83 -20.89 -11.04
N THR A 28 6.15 -21.91 -11.53
CA THR A 28 6.71 -23.18 -12.01
C THR A 28 5.57 -24.15 -12.27
N GLN A 29 5.61 -24.80 -13.44
CA GLN A 29 4.73 -25.88 -13.89
C GLN A 29 3.37 -25.46 -14.48
N ASN A 30 3.39 -24.92 -15.69
CA ASN A 30 2.48 -25.46 -16.72
C ASN A 30 3.06 -25.24 -18.11
N LYS A 31 3.08 -26.31 -18.91
CA LYS A 31 3.52 -26.28 -20.30
C LYS A 31 2.63 -25.30 -21.07
N VAL A 32 3.24 -24.24 -21.59
CA VAL A 32 2.56 -23.21 -22.38
C VAL A 32 2.08 -23.83 -23.69
N GLN A 33 0.76 -24.04 -23.81
CA GLN A 33 0.11 -24.12 -25.12
C GLN A 33 -0.01 -22.70 -25.63
N VAL A 34 0.65 -22.40 -26.75
CA VAL A 34 0.59 -21.11 -27.43
C VAL A 34 -0.62 -21.12 -28.36
N PRO A 35 -1.72 -20.40 -28.07
CA PRO A 35 -2.79 -20.19 -29.04
C PRO A 35 -2.31 -19.26 -30.17
N PRO A 36 -2.88 -19.37 -31.39
CA PRO A 36 -2.50 -18.52 -32.51
C PRO A 36 -2.78 -17.04 -32.21
N PRO A 37 -1.98 -16.11 -32.77
CA PRO A 37 -2.17 -14.68 -32.53
C PRO A 37 -3.53 -14.24 -33.06
N ARG A 38 -4.39 -13.80 -32.15
CA ARG A 38 -5.61 -13.06 -32.47
C ARG A 38 -5.17 -11.64 -32.90
N PRO A 39 -5.73 -11.07 -33.99
CA PRO A 39 -5.40 -9.70 -34.37
C PRO A 39 -5.70 -8.76 -33.20
N ALA A 40 -4.75 -7.89 -32.87
CA ALA A 40 -4.90 -6.88 -31.85
C ALA A 40 -6.07 -5.97 -32.26
N ALA A 41 -7.18 -6.07 -31.54
CA ALA A 41 -8.14 -4.98 -31.52
C ALA A 41 -7.40 -3.80 -30.91
N SER A 42 -7.17 -2.75 -31.71
CA SER A 42 -6.75 -1.44 -31.22
C SER A 42 -7.72 -1.03 -30.13
N SER A 43 -7.32 -1.27 -28.89
CA SER A 43 -7.97 -0.65 -27.77
C SER A 43 -7.46 0.77 -27.80
N ASP A 44 -8.24 1.67 -28.42
CA ASP A 44 -8.17 3.09 -28.13
C ASP A 44 -8.35 3.22 -26.62
N THR A 45 -7.21 3.11 -25.92
CA THR A 45 -7.11 3.44 -24.52
C THR A 45 -7.39 4.91 -24.50
N ALA A 46 -8.64 5.28 -24.21
CA ALA A 46 -9.00 6.64 -23.87
C ALA A 46 -8.02 7.04 -22.78
N ALA A 47 -6.98 7.75 -23.16
CA ALA A 47 -6.02 8.31 -22.25
C ALA A 47 -6.87 9.10 -21.26
N SER A 48 -6.87 8.67 -19.99
CA SER A 48 -7.47 9.45 -18.92
C SER A 48 -7.10 10.90 -19.16
N PRO A 49 -8.07 11.83 -19.25
CA PRO A 49 -7.81 13.18 -19.74
C PRO A 49 -6.58 13.72 -19.03
N LEU A 50 -5.59 14.18 -19.81
CA LEU A 50 -4.39 14.81 -19.27
C LEU A 50 -4.86 15.95 -18.37
N VAL A 51 -4.77 15.72 -17.06
CA VAL A 51 -5.20 16.69 -16.06
C VAL A 51 -4.22 17.84 -16.16
N ASP A 52 -4.75 19.04 -16.35
CA ASP A 52 -3.93 20.24 -16.36
C ASP A 52 -3.37 20.49 -14.97
N LEU A 53 -2.08 20.18 -14.79
CA LEU A 53 -1.35 20.45 -13.54
C LEU A 53 -0.94 21.92 -13.42
N SER A 54 -0.97 22.69 -14.51
CA SER A 54 -0.44 24.06 -14.54
C SER A 54 -1.30 25.07 -13.78
N SER A 55 -2.57 24.73 -13.53
CA SER A 55 -3.51 25.53 -12.74
C SER A 55 -3.59 25.13 -11.27
N MET A 56 -2.84 24.10 -10.83
CA MET A 56 -2.80 23.63 -9.44
C MET A 56 -1.67 24.29 -8.65
N SER A 57 -1.82 24.40 -7.32
CA SER A 57 -0.66 24.65 -6.46
C SER A 57 0.35 23.49 -6.56
N PRO A 58 1.65 23.71 -6.28
CA PRO A 58 2.63 22.63 -6.32
C PRO A 58 2.25 21.41 -5.48
N ARG A 59 1.67 21.65 -4.28
CA ARG A 59 1.20 20.57 -3.40
C ARG A 59 0.04 19.78 -4.02
N GLN A 60 -0.96 20.48 -4.55
CA GLN A 60 -2.09 19.83 -5.22
C GLN A 60 -1.65 19.02 -6.45
N ALA A 61 -0.66 19.50 -7.20
CA ALA A 61 -0.10 18.75 -8.32
C ALA A 61 0.59 17.46 -7.84
N ALA A 62 1.35 17.51 -6.74
CA ALA A 62 1.96 16.33 -6.12
C ALA A 62 0.90 15.33 -5.61
N ASP A 63 -0.13 15.80 -4.91
CA ASP A 63 -1.23 14.97 -4.42
C ASP A 63 -2.02 14.34 -5.58
N ARG A 64 -2.19 15.07 -6.70
CA ARG A 64 -2.83 14.53 -7.91
C ARG A 64 -2.04 13.38 -8.51
N LEU A 65 -0.72 13.52 -8.60
CA LEU A 65 0.17 12.47 -9.08
C LEU A 65 0.18 11.26 -8.12
N PHE A 66 0.21 11.50 -6.82
CA PHE A 66 0.07 10.46 -5.80
C PHE A 66 -1.22 9.66 -5.98
N ASN A 67 -2.36 10.34 -6.05
CA ASN A 67 -3.66 9.70 -6.23
C ASN A 67 -3.71 8.86 -7.51
N ARG A 68 -3.08 9.33 -8.59
CA ARG A 68 -2.98 8.56 -9.84
C ARG A 68 -2.17 7.27 -9.64
N VAL A 69 -1.02 7.36 -8.99
CA VAL A 69 -0.14 6.22 -8.71
C VAL A 69 -0.85 5.18 -7.84
N MET A 70 -1.46 5.62 -6.73
CA MET A 70 -2.14 4.73 -5.80
C MET A 70 -3.38 4.08 -6.44
N MET A 71 -4.20 4.86 -7.16
CA MET A 71 -5.37 4.34 -7.86
C MET A 71 -4.98 3.31 -8.94
N ALA A 72 -3.93 3.57 -9.72
CA ALA A 72 -3.43 2.61 -10.70
C ALA A 72 -2.94 1.31 -10.03
N SER A 73 -2.23 1.43 -8.91
CA SER A 73 -1.80 0.28 -8.12
C SER A 73 -2.99 -0.53 -7.58
N GLU A 74 -3.99 0.13 -7.01
CA GLU A 74 -5.21 -0.51 -6.48
C GLU A 74 -6.00 -1.25 -7.56
N GLN A 75 -5.99 -0.75 -8.79
CA GLN A 75 -6.63 -1.38 -9.95
C GLN A 75 -5.80 -2.52 -10.55
N GLY A 76 -4.61 -2.81 -10.02
CA GLY A 76 -3.68 -3.79 -10.56
C GLY A 76 -2.94 -3.33 -11.82
N ASN A 77 -3.06 -2.06 -12.21
CA ASN A 77 -2.31 -1.47 -13.32
C ASN A 77 -0.90 -1.05 -12.87
N VAL A 78 -0.07 -2.05 -12.57
CA VAL A 78 1.29 -1.84 -12.06
C VAL A 78 2.16 -1.06 -13.06
N ALA A 79 1.97 -1.27 -14.36
CA ALA A 79 2.73 -0.57 -15.39
C ALA A 79 2.50 0.95 -15.32
N GLU A 80 1.25 1.38 -15.17
CA GLU A 80 0.91 2.80 -15.02
C GLU A 80 1.42 3.35 -13.69
N ALA A 81 1.23 2.64 -12.59
CA ALA A 81 1.70 3.08 -11.28
C ALA A 81 3.21 3.35 -11.29
N LEU A 82 4.00 2.43 -11.87
CA LEU A 82 5.45 2.57 -12.01
C LEU A 82 5.86 3.66 -13.01
N GLN A 83 5.06 3.89 -14.05
CA GLN A 83 5.31 4.98 -15.01
C GLN A 83 5.17 6.36 -14.34
N PHE A 84 4.19 6.54 -13.45
CA PHE A 84 3.91 7.83 -12.81
C PHE A 84 4.66 8.06 -11.48
N ALA A 85 5.12 6.99 -10.82
CA ALA A 85 5.78 7.10 -9.52
C ALA A 85 7.00 8.06 -9.50
N PRO A 86 7.93 8.05 -10.47
CA PRO A 86 9.06 8.98 -10.47
C PRO A 86 8.63 10.45 -10.53
N MET A 87 7.57 10.76 -11.27
CA MET A 87 7.02 12.12 -11.35
C MET A 87 6.39 12.54 -10.02
N ALA A 88 5.69 11.64 -9.33
CA ALA A 88 5.12 11.91 -8.02
C ALA A 88 6.21 12.14 -6.95
N VAL A 89 7.28 11.33 -6.95
CA VAL A 89 8.44 11.51 -6.06
C VAL A 89 9.06 12.89 -6.29
N GLN A 90 9.37 13.24 -7.54
CA GLN A 90 9.96 14.53 -7.87
C GLN A 90 9.06 15.70 -7.45
N ALA A 91 7.75 15.57 -7.62
CA ALA A 91 6.81 16.60 -7.21
C ALA A 91 6.85 16.85 -5.69
N TYR A 92 6.85 15.81 -4.86
CA TYR A 92 7.00 15.98 -3.41
C TYR A 92 8.37 16.52 -3.00
N GLU A 93 9.46 16.00 -3.59
CA GLU A 93 10.82 16.48 -3.29
C GLU A 93 10.98 17.98 -3.63
N SER A 94 10.24 18.48 -4.62
CA SER A 94 10.27 19.90 -5.01
C SER A 94 9.55 20.86 -4.05
N LEU A 95 8.70 20.35 -3.15
CA LEU A 95 7.96 21.17 -2.17
C LEU A 95 8.86 21.67 -1.02
N GLY A 96 10.07 21.10 -0.88
CA GLY A 96 10.97 21.39 0.23
C GLY A 96 10.52 20.65 1.50
N THR A 97 10.18 21.39 2.56
CA THR A 97 9.78 20.77 3.83
C THR A 97 8.37 20.18 3.74
N LEU A 98 8.26 18.87 3.99
CA LEU A 98 7.00 18.14 4.03
C LEU A 98 6.46 18.00 5.46
N ASP A 99 5.15 18.15 5.60
CA ASP A 99 4.37 17.76 6.77
C ASP A 99 4.22 16.23 6.86
N ALA A 100 3.60 15.73 7.94
CA ALA A 100 3.42 14.29 8.16
C ALA A 100 2.64 13.62 7.01
N ASP A 101 1.64 14.32 6.47
CA ASP A 101 0.83 13.87 5.34
C ASP A 101 1.65 13.71 4.05
N GLY A 102 2.41 14.74 3.66
CA GLY A 102 3.29 14.67 2.48
C GLY A 102 4.38 13.61 2.64
N ARG A 103 4.92 13.41 3.85
CA ARG A 103 5.86 12.34 4.15
C ARG A 103 5.22 10.96 4.04
N TYR A 104 3.99 10.81 4.51
CA TYR A 104 3.24 9.57 4.39
C TYR A 104 3.03 9.22 2.91
N HIS A 105 2.56 10.17 2.09
CA HIS A 105 2.39 9.96 0.64
C HIS A 105 3.69 9.59 -0.06
N LEU A 106 4.79 10.32 0.21
CA LEU A 106 6.10 10.01 -0.36
C LEU A 106 6.59 8.61 0.09
N GLY A 107 6.39 8.27 1.37
CA GLY A 107 6.71 6.96 1.91
C GLY A 107 5.93 5.83 1.24
N MET A 108 4.64 6.03 0.94
CA MET A 108 3.82 5.05 0.21
C MET A 108 4.33 4.84 -1.22
N ILE A 109 4.71 5.90 -1.93
CA ILE A 109 5.27 5.79 -3.29
C ILE A 109 6.60 5.02 -3.27
N HIS A 110 7.45 5.28 -2.28
CA HIS A 110 8.70 4.54 -2.09
C HIS A 110 8.45 3.06 -1.76
N THR A 111 7.48 2.76 -0.89
CA THR A 111 7.08 1.37 -0.60
C THR A 111 6.58 0.66 -1.87
N LEU A 112 5.71 1.31 -2.66
CA LEU A 112 5.18 0.76 -3.90
C LEU A 112 6.28 0.44 -4.92
N THR A 113 7.30 1.30 -5.01
CA THR A 113 8.41 1.14 -5.96
C THR A 113 9.54 0.25 -5.44
N GLY A 114 9.43 -0.27 -4.21
CA GLY A 114 10.43 -1.14 -3.60
C GLY A 114 11.62 -0.40 -2.98
N ASP A 115 11.61 0.94 -2.94
CA ASP A 115 12.64 1.74 -2.26
C ASP A 115 12.34 1.84 -0.75
N PHE A 116 12.41 0.69 -0.07
CA PHE A 116 12.08 0.62 1.36
C PHE A 116 13.05 1.41 2.24
N ALA A 117 14.25 1.75 1.75
CA ALA A 117 15.18 2.61 2.46
C ALA A 117 14.61 4.02 2.55
N LYS A 118 14.25 4.63 1.42
CA LYS A 118 13.61 5.95 1.39
C LYS A 118 12.26 5.97 2.07
N ALA A 119 11.47 4.90 1.97
CA ALA A 119 10.21 4.79 2.70
C ALA A 119 10.44 4.87 4.22
N ARG A 120 11.43 4.13 4.75
CA ARG A 120 11.80 4.16 6.18
C ARG A 120 12.34 5.51 6.63
N GLU A 121 13.03 6.25 5.77
CA GLU A 121 13.43 7.64 6.07
C GLU A 121 12.22 8.52 6.34
N GLN A 122 11.15 8.40 5.54
CA GLN A 122 9.93 9.19 5.77
C GLN A 122 9.25 8.83 7.08
N ILE A 123 9.16 7.53 7.39
CA ILE A 123 8.66 7.03 8.67
C ILE A 123 9.48 7.61 9.83
N GLY A 124 10.81 7.57 9.71
CA GLY A 124 11.72 8.10 10.71
C GLY A 124 11.47 9.58 11.01
N VAL A 125 11.20 10.41 10.00
CA VAL A 125 10.91 11.83 10.22
C VAL A 125 9.51 12.07 10.80
N ILE A 126 8.50 11.31 10.37
CA ILE A 126 7.17 11.33 11.00
C ILE A 126 7.30 11.01 12.50
N LYS A 127 8.01 9.93 12.84
CA LYS A 127 8.18 9.46 14.22
C LYS A 127 9.11 10.31 15.08
N GLN A 128 10.03 11.07 14.47
CA GLN A 128 10.79 12.09 15.20
C GLN A 128 9.90 13.21 15.74
N SER A 129 8.83 13.55 15.03
CA SER A 129 7.89 14.59 15.46
C SER A 129 6.81 14.03 16.39
N VAL A 130 6.29 12.85 16.05
CA VAL A 130 5.23 12.17 16.80
C VAL A 130 5.59 10.67 16.86
N PRO A 131 6.21 10.20 17.95
CA PRO A 131 6.72 8.82 18.03
C PRO A 131 5.68 7.73 17.74
N ASP A 132 4.45 7.95 18.16
CA ASP A 132 3.35 6.99 18.05
C ASP A 132 2.42 7.26 16.84
N HIS A 133 2.87 8.04 15.86
CA HIS A 133 2.04 8.47 14.74
C HIS A 133 1.43 7.29 13.96
N LEU A 134 0.11 7.26 13.82
CA LEU A 134 -0.63 6.14 13.24
C LEU A 134 -0.21 5.85 11.79
N LEU A 135 -0.05 6.90 10.98
CA LEU A 135 0.43 6.75 9.59
C LEU A 135 1.88 6.22 9.49
N GLY A 136 2.68 6.38 10.54
CA GLY A 136 4.02 5.78 10.61
C GLY A 136 3.92 4.25 10.73
N PHE A 137 3.07 3.76 11.63
CA PHE A 137 2.86 2.33 11.81
C PHE A 137 2.20 1.65 10.60
N THR A 138 1.25 2.33 9.91
CA THR A 138 0.66 1.78 8.68
C THR A 138 1.71 1.59 7.58
N LEU A 139 2.67 2.51 7.45
CA LEU A 139 3.81 2.37 6.53
C LEU A 139 4.78 1.27 6.95
N GLU A 140 5.12 1.17 8.24
CA GLU A 140 5.98 0.09 8.76
C GLU A 140 5.38 -1.28 8.43
N HIS A 141 4.07 -1.43 8.64
CA HIS A 141 3.35 -2.65 8.27
C HIS A 141 3.36 -2.88 6.76
N ALA A 142 3.10 -1.87 5.94
CA ALA A 142 3.11 -2.01 4.48
C ALA A 142 4.47 -2.47 3.95
N ILE A 143 5.58 -1.95 4.50
CA ILE A 143 6.93 -2.41 4.16
C ILE A 143 7.15 -3.85 4.60
N ALA A 144 6.71 -4.21 5.80
CA ALA A 144 6.85 -5.55 6.34
C ALA A 144 6.12 -6.60 5.48
N GLU A 145 4.88 -6.29 5.07
CA GLU A 145 4.11 -7.14 4.14
C GLU A 145 4.83 -7.29 2.79
N GLN A 146 5.33 -6.19 2.21
CA GLN A 146 6.01 -6.21 0.93
C GLN A 146 7.35 -6.98 0.97
N THR A 147 7.95 -7.07 2.15
CA THR A 147 9.23 -7.78 2.36
C THR A 147 9.06 -9.18 2.93
N GLY A 148 7.82 -9.61 3.21
CA GLY A 148 7.53 -10.92 3.80
C GLY A 148 7.98 -11.06 5.26
N ASP A 149 8.21 -9.95 5.96
CA ASP A 149 8.62 -9.93 7.37
C ASP A 149 7.38 -9.94 8.29
N ALA A 150 6.85 -11.14 8.52
CA ALA A 150 5.64 -11.32 9.33
C ALA A 150 5.81 -10.82 10.78
N GLU A 151 7.02 -10.89 11.35
CA GLU A 151 7.26 -10.39 12.70
C GLU A 151 7.23 -8.87 12.74
N ALA A 152 7.81 -8.19 11.75
CA ALA A 152 7.73 -6.74 11.64
C ALA A 152 6.29 -6.28 11.40
N ALA A 153 5.51 -7.00 10.59
CA ALA A 153 4.10 -6.71 10.38
C ALA A 153 3.31 -6.80 11.68
N ALA A 154 3.50 -7.89 12.45
CA ALA A 154 2.87 -8.07 13.75
C ALA A 154 3.28 -6.96 14.76
N ARG A 155 4.57 -6.58 14.80
CA ARG A 155 5.05 -5.48 15.66
C ARG A 155 4.41 -4.14 15.30
N ALA A 156 4.32 -3.81 14.02
CA ALA A 156 3.70 -2.57 13.55
C ALA A 156 2.20 -2.52 13.89
N SER A 157 1.48 -3.62 13.70
CA SER A 157 0.07 -3.74 14.09
C SER A 157 -0.14 -3.59 15.59
N ALA A 158 0.68 -4.25 16.42
CA ALA A 158 0.60 -4.14 17.87
C ALA A 158 0.87 -2.70 18.35
N ALA A 159 1.89 -2.04 17.80
CA ALA A 159 2.22 -0.65 18.15
C ALA A 159 1.11 0.32 17.71
N PHE A 160 0.54 0.15 16.52
CA PHE A 160 -0.63 0.91 16.07
C PHE A 160 -1.81 0.76 17.03
N THR A 161 -2.17 -0.48 17.40
CA THR A 161 -3.31 -0.72 18.30
C THR A 161 -3.08 -0.10 19.68
N ALA A 162 -1.86 -0.16 20.20
CA ALA A 162 -1.52 0.45 21.48
C ALA A 162 -1.59 1.99 21.45
N ALA A 163 -1.27 2.61 20.32
CA ALA A 163 -1.28 4.06 20.14
C ALA A 163 -2.65 4.65 19.71
N TYR A 164 -3.55 3.80 19.19
CA TYR A 164 -4.74 4.24 18.46
C TYR A 164 -5.59 5.25 19.24
N ASP A 165 -6.00 4.91 20.47
CA ASP A 165 -6.93 5.75 21.23
C ASP A 165 -6.34 7.12 21.60
N SER A 166 -5.05 7.16 21.98
CA SER A 166 -4.38 8.42 22.33
C SER A 166 -4.11 9.30 21.11
N GLU A 167 -3.70 8.70 20.00
CA GLU A 167 -3.40 9.45 18.79
C GLU A 167 -4.66 9.92 18.06
N ILE A 168 -5.72 9.13 18.01
CA ILE A 168 -6.95 9.57 17.36
C ILE A 168 -7.63 10.71 18.12
N ALA A 169 -7.47 10.76 19.44
CA ALA A 169 -7.92 11.88 20.28
C ALA A 169 -7.14 13.18 20.04
N ALA A 170 -5.94 13.11 19.46
CA ALA A 170 -5.14 14.28 19.12
C ALA A 170 -5.66 15.05 17.89
N ASP A 171 -6.66 14.51 17.17
CA ASP A 171 -7.40 15.15 16.07
C ASP A 171 -6.50 15.83 15.02
N ARG A 172 -5.44 15.13 14.62
CA ARG A 172 -4.51 15.63 13.58
C ARG A 172 -5.25 15.72 12.25
N ARG A 173 -4.98 16.77 11.48
CA ARG A 173 -5.64 17.01 10.18
C ARG A 173 -5.53 15.81 9.23
N GLU A 174 -4.33 15.26 9.13
CA GLU A 174 -4.00 14.09 8.31
C GLU A 174 -4.77 12.82 8.73
N TYR A 175 -5.19 12.69 9.99
CA TYR A 175 -6.04 11.57 10.40
C TYR A 175 -7.48 11.70 9.90
N GLY A 176 -7.95 12.94 9.69
CA GLY A 176 -9.20 13.20 8.97
C GLY A 176 -9.08 12.78 7.51
N ASP A 177 -8.01 13.22 6.84
CA ASP A 177 -7.77 12.93 5.42
C ASP A 177 -7.56 11.41 5.16
N HIS A 178 -6.97 10.68 6.13
CA HIS A 178 -6.67 9.24 6.04
C HIS A 178 -7.58 8.34 6.88
N ARG A 179 -8.74 8.83 7.33
CA ARG A 179 -9.62 8.11 8.26
C ARG A 179 -9.93 6.69 7.78
N THR A 180 -10.33 6.53 6.53
CA THR A 180 -10.67 5.22 5.96
C THR A 180 -9.51 4.23 6.04
N THR A 181 -8.29 4.68 5.75
CA THR A 181 -7.08 3.86 5.82
C THR A 181 -6.78 3.43 7.26
N ILE A 182 -6.85 4.38 8.20
CA ILE A 182 -6.61 4.15 9.62
C ILE A 182 -7.62 3.14 10.18
N GLU A 183 -8.92 3.32 9.93
CA GLU A 183 -9.96 2.42 10.45
C GLU A 183 -9.90 1.03 9.79
N ARG A 184 -9.58 0.96 8.49
CA ARG A 184 -9.37 -0.32 7.82
C ARG A 184 -8.19 -1.07 8.41
N PHE A 185 -7.09 -0.38 8.70
CA PHE A 185 -5.92 -0.98 9.32
C PHE A 185 -6.22 -1.47 10.74
N ARG A 186 -6.94 -0.66 11.53
CA ARG A 186 -7.43 -1.04 12.86
C ARG A 186 -8.24 -2.34 12.81
N ALA A 187 -9.25 -2.41 11.95
CA ALA A 187 -10.11 -3.59 11.82
C ALA A 187 -9.32 -4.85 11.44
N ALA A 188 -8.30 -4.70 10.56
CA ALA A 188 -7.42 -5.80 10.18
C ALA A 188 -6.52 -6.25 11.36
N ALA A 189 -5.96 -5.31 12.12
CA ALA A 189 -5.13 -5.61 13.28
C ALA A 189 -5.96 -6.34 14.37
N GLU A 190 -7.18 -5.89 14.64
CA GLU A 190 -8.10 -6.55 15.57
C GLU A 190 -8.44 -7.98 15.12
N ALA A 191 -8.81 -8.17 13.85
CA ALA A 191 -9.08 -9.52 13.32
C ALA A 191 -7.86 -10.45 13.42
N GLY A 192 -6.65 -9.94 13.21
CA GLY A 192 -5.40 -10.68 13.37
C GLY A 192 -5.21 -11.21 14.80
N THR A 193 -5.52 -10.40 15.82
CA THR A 193 -5.40 -10.82 17.22
C THR A 193 -6.33 -11.97 17.58
N THR A 194 -7.58 -11.94 17.10
CA THR A 194 -8.59 -12.98 17.42
C THR A 194 -8.28 -14.37 16.86
N LYS A 195 -7.39 -14.47 15.87
CA LYS A 195 -7.02 -15.73 15.21
C LYS A 195 -5.83 -16.43 15.88
N SER A 196 -5.10 -15.73 16.75
CA SER A 196 -3.91 -16.24 17.44
C SER A 196 -4.18 -16.77 18.85
N ASP A 197 -5.40 -16.57 19.37
CA ASP A 197 -5.91 -17.11 20.64
C ASP A 197 -6.66 -18.45 20.43
#